data_AF-A0A0K0SV71-F1
#
_entry.id   AF-A0A0K0SV71-F1
#
_cell.length_a   1.000
_cell.length_b   1.000
_cell.length_c   1.000
_cell.angle_alpha   90.00
_cell.angle_beta   90.00
_cell.angle_gamma   90.00
#
_symmetry.space_group_name_H-M   'P 1'
#
loop_
_entity.id
_entity.type
_entity.pdbx_description
1 polymer ?
#
loop_
_entity_poly.entity_id
_entity_poly.type
_entity_poly.pdbx_seq_one_letter_code
_entity_poly.pdbx_strand_id
1 'polypeptide(L)'
;MRYAFFFVLVLVVTFAGEWLYRSFLRPVEPLATEAIALANHFNQDGIHVRPYPVRHGLRHSQVLSVAGFEIVGYPLPIVVEICPTEESAIQRLRAVSAIPNLTHTNRNGRLVMNLPMWGDDAGAMATRVKNVFASFKSAG
;
A
#
# COMPACT_ATOMS: atom_id res chain seq x y z
N MET A 1 17.37 -8.84 -42.31
CA MET A 1 18.12 -8.90 -41.03
C MET A 1 18.37 -7.53 -40.40
N ARG A 2 18.86 -6.53 -41.14
CA ARG A 2 19.13 -5.17 -40.60
C ARG A 2 17.92 -4.51 -39.92
N TYR A 3 16.73 -4.58 -40.50
CA TYR A 3 15.51 -4.02 -39.90
C TYR A 3 15.04 -4.75 -38.63
N ALA A 4 15.24 -6.08 -38.56
CA ALA A 4 14.92 -6.86 -37.37
C ALA A 4 15.83 -6.47 -36.19
N PHE A 5 17.12 -6.23 -36.46
CA PHE A 5 18.06 -5.71 -35.46
C PHE A 5 17.62 -4.35 -34.90
N PHE A 6 17.22 -3.40 -35.76
CA PHE A 6 16.72 -2.11 -35.30
C PHE A 6 15.42 -2.23 -34.50
N PHE A 7 14.51 -3.12 -34.89
CA PHE A 7 13.29 -3.38 -34.13
C PHE A 7 13.58 -3.92 -32.73
N VAL A 8 14.50 -4.89 -32.63
CA VAL A 8 14.92 -5.45 -31.34
C VAL A 8 15.61 -4.38 -30.50
N LEU A 9 16.48 -3.57 -31.10
CA LEU A 9 17.17 -2.48 -30.39
C LEU A 9 16.17 -1.47 -29.82
N VAL A 10 15.17 -1.04 -30.61
CA VAL A 10 14.13 -0.13 -30.15
C VAL A 10 13.34 -0.75 -28.99
N LEU A 11 12.95 -2.02 -29.08
CA LEU A 11 12.26 -2.73 -28.00
C LEU A 11 13.09 -2.81 -26.72
N VAL A 12 14.40 -3.06 -26.84
CA VAL A 12 15.30 -3.10 -25.68
C VAL A 12 15.42 -1.72 -25.04
N VAL A 13 15.58 -0.66 -25.83
CA VAL A 13 15.70 0.71 -25.32
C VAL A 13 14.41 1.17 -24.64
N THR A 14 13.25 0.90 -25.23
CA THR A 14 11.96 1.27 -24.61
C THR A 14 11.72 0.49 -23.33
N PHE A 15 12.00 -0.81 -23.31
CA PHE A 15 11.88 -1.64 -22.11
C PHE A 15 12.83 -1.19 -21.00
N ALA A 16 14.10 -0.95 -21.33
CA ALA A 16 15.10 -0.48 -20.36
C ALA A 16 14.76 0.91 -19.82
N GLY A 17 14.32 1.83 -20.69
CA GLY A 17 13.88 3.17 -20.29
C GLY A 17 12.67 3.13 -19.36
N GLU A 18 11.67 2.31 -19.68
CA GLU A 18 10.50 2.12 -18.84
C GLU A 18 10.88 1.49 -17.49
N TRP A 19 11.74 0.48 -17.48
CA TRP A 19 12.23 -0.16 -16.26
C TRP A 19 13.01 0.82 -15.38
N LEU A 20 13.92 1.61 -15.98
CA LEU A 20 14.71 2.62 -15.28
C LEU A 20 13.81 3.72 -14.68
N TYR A 21 12.83 4.19 -15.45
CA TYR A 21 11.88 5.20 -14.98
C TYR A 21 11.06 4.69 -13.78
N ARG A 22 10.54 3.46 -13.87
CA ARG A 22 9.76 2.83 -12.79
C ARG A 22 10.58 2.56 -11.54
N SER A 23 11.83 2.11 -11.71
CA SER A 23 12.68 1.68 -10.60
C SER A 23 13.40 2.84 -9.91
N PHE A 24 13.68 3.95 -10.61
CA PHE A 24 14.52 5.01 -10.05
C PHE A 24 13.90 6.40 -10.17
N LEU A 25 13.39 6.78 -11.35
CA LEU A 25 13.03 8.17 -11.62
C LEU A 25 11.61 8.58 -11.20
N ARG A 26 10.69 7.62 -11.01
CA ARG A 26 9.29 7.95 -10.65
C ARG A 26 9.23 8.58 -9.25
N PRO A 27 8.72 9.80 -9.08
CA PRO A 27 8.53 10.38 -7.75
C PRO A 27 7.57 9.51 -6.92
N VAL A 28 7.84 9.39 -5.62
CA VAL A 28 6.91 8.74 -4.69
C VAL A 28 5.74 9.69 -4.51
N GLU A 29 4.52 9.17 -4.67
CA GLU A 29 3.31 9.98 -4.50
C GLU A 29 3.22 10.46 -3.05
N PRO A 30 2.85 11.73 -2.81
CA PRO A 30 2.72 12.26 -1.46
C PRO A 30 1.63 11.50 -0.70
N LEU A 31 1.74 11.50 0.63
CA LEU A 31 0.71 10.96 1.51
C LEU A 31 -0.62 11.66 1.24
N ALA A 32 -1.66 10.89 0.92
CA ALA A 32 -3.01 11.43 0.81
C ALA A 32 -3.53 11.89 2.17
N THR A 33 -4.44 12.87 2.16
CA THR A 33 -5.08 13.41 3.37
C THR A 33 -5.72 12.32 4.23
N GLU A 34 -6.30 11.31 3.59
CA GLU A 34 -6.91 10.15 4.25
C GLU A 34 -5.88 9.33 5.08
N ALA A 35 -4.65 9.18 4.57
CA ALA A 35 -3.58 8.49 5.30
C ALA A 35 -3.14 9.28 6.54
N ILE A 36 -3.08 10.61 6.43
CA ILE A 36 -2.73 11.49 7.55
C ILE A 36 -3.85 11.45 8.61
N ALA A 37 -5.11 11.52 8.18
CA ALA A 37 -6.26 11.40 9.07
C ALA A 37 -6.29 10.04 9.79
N LEU A 38 -5.97 8.96 9.08
CA LEU A 38 -5.85 7.63 9.66
C LEU A 38 -4.70 7.53 10.67
N ALA A 39 -3.55 8.16 10.39
CA ALA A 39 -2.44 8.23 11.34
C ALA A 39 -2.85 8.93 12.65
N ASN A 40 -3.58 10.05 12.52
CA ASN A 40 -4.09 10.77 13.68
C ASN A 40 -5.10 9.94 14.47
N HIS A 41 -5.97 9.19 13.77
CA HIS A 41 -6.93 8.27 14.39
C HIS A 41 -6.23 7.17 15.20
N PHE A 42 -5.22 6.53 14.62
CA PHE A 42 -4.39 5.56 15.35
C PHE A 42 -3.74 6.17 16.60
N ASN A 43 -3.17 7.38 16.48
CA ASN A 43 -2.55 8.07 17.60
C ASN A 43 -3.56 8.43 18.70
N GLN A 44 -4.79 8.83 18.35
CA GLN A 44 -5.87 9.12 19.30
C GLN A 44 -6.32 7.88 20.07
N ASP A 45 -6.35 6.72 19.39
CA ASP A 45 -6.65 5.43 20.00
C ASP A 45 -5.43 4.79 20.70
N GLY A 46 -4.33 5.53 20.87
CA GLY A 46 -3.14 5.10 21.61
C GLY A 46 -2.25 4.08 20.89
N ILE A 47 -2.30 4.06 19.56
CA ILE A 47 -1.36 3.33 18.70
C ILE A 47 -0.43 4.37 18.05
N HIS A 48 0.79 4.47 18.56
CA HIS A 48 1.74 5.46 18.08
C HIS A 48 2.31 5.06 16.71
N VAL A 49 1.85 5.76 15.66
CA VAL A 49 2.23 5.48 14.27
C VAL A 49 2.91 6.67 13.60
N ARG A 50 3.85 6.36 12.71
CA ARG A 50 4.48 7.32 11.80
C ARG A 50 4.13 6.97 10.35
N PRO A 51 3.30 7.78 9.66
CA PRO A 51 2.97 7.53 8.27
C PRO A 51 4.13 7.96 7.36
N TYR A 52 4.39 7.18 6.31
CA TYR A 52 5.34 7.53 5.25
C TYR A 52 4.82 7.03 3.90
N PRO A 53 5.13 7.73 2.80
CA PRO A 53 4.66 7.31 1.48
C PRO A 53 5.46 6.11 0.98
N VAL A 54 4.77 5.13 0.40
CA VAL A 54 5.37 3.91 -0.15
C VAL A 54 5.21 3.93 -1.67
N ARG A 55 6.29 3.64 -2.39
CA ARG A 55 6.25 3.55 -3.85
C ARG A 55 5.44 2.31 -4.27
N HIS A 56 4.44 2.49 -5.14
CA HIS A 56 3.69 1.39 -5.76
C HIS A 56 3.92 1.34 -7.27
N GLY A 57 3.84 0.14 -7.84
CA GLY A 57 4.04 -0.09 -9.28
C GLY A 57 2.86 0.36 -10.14
N LEU A 58 3.08 0.57 -11.45
CA LEU A 58 2.03 0.92 -12.43
C LEU A 58 0.94 -0.16 -12.56
N ARG A 59 1.26 -1.43 -12.29
CA ARG A 59 0.27 -2.54 -12.26
C ARG A 59 -0.71 -2.46 -11.08
N HIS A 60 -0.47 -1.57 -10.11
CA HIS A 60 -1.40 -1.21 -9.05
C HIS A 60 -2.28 -0.03 -9.47
N SER A 61 -2.65 0.09 -10.75
CA SER A 61 -3.46 1.19 -11.31
C SER A 61 -4.83 1.39 -10.67
N GLN A 62 -5.19 0.53 -9.71
CA GLN A 62 -6.39 0.61 -8.88
C GLN A 62 -6.12 1.28 -7.52
N VAL A 63 -4.94 1.86 -7.30
CA VAL A 63 -4.54 2.48 -6.04
C VAL A 63 -4.02 3.89 -6.35
N LEU A 64 -4.61 4.89 -5.68
CA LEU A 64 -4.27 6.31 -5.77
C LEU A 64 -3.05 6.69 -4.94
N SER A 65 -2.80 6.00 -3.84
CA SER A 65 -1.60 6.17 -3.02
C SER A 65 -1.44 5.01 -2.05
N VAL A 66 -0.21 4.78 -1.60
CA VAL A 66 0.10 3.76 -0.58
C VAL A 66 0.86 4.43 0.57
N ALA A 67 0.36 4.20 1.78
CA ALA A 67 0.96 4.70 3.01
C ALA A 67 1.44 3.53 3.86
N GLY A 68 2.70 3.59 4.29
CA GLY A 68 3.23 2.75 5.34
C GLY A 68 3.06 3.43 6.70
N PHE A 69 2.69 2.68 7.73
CA PHE A 69 2.56 3.14 9.10
C PHE A 69 3.53 2.34 9.96
N GLU A 70 4.63 2.97 10.33
CA GLU A 70 5.58 2.40 11.28
C GLU A 70 5.00 2.52 12.69
N ILE A 71 4.90 1.40 13.42
CA ILE A 71 4.45 1.37 14.80
C ILE A 71 5.68 1.21 15.69
N VAL A 72 5.80 2.07 16.70
CA VAL A 72 6.91 1.99 17.67
C VAL A 72 6.88 0.62 18.36
N GLY A 73 7.99 -0.11 18.30
CA GLY A 73 8.14 -1.43 18.92
C GLY A 73 7.75 -2.61 18.04
N TYR A 74 7.33 -2.39 16.78
CA TYR A 74 7.03 -3.46 15.82
C TYR A 74 7.97 -3.38 14.61
N PRO A 75 8.53 -4.52 14.16
CA PRO A 75 9.56 -4.54 13.12
C PRO A 75 9.03 -4.30 11.71
N LEU A 76 7.73 -4.54 11.47
CA LEU A 76 7.13 -4.42 10.16
C LEU A 76 5.96 -3.42 10.17
N PRO A 77 5.91 -2.49 9.21
CA PRO A 77 4.89 -1.45 9.14
C PRO A 77 3.54 -2.02 8.67
N ILE A 78 2.46 -1.34 9.02
CA ILE A 78 1.16 -1.58 8.40
C ILE A 78 1.16 -0.87 7.05
N VAL A 79 0.67 -1.53 6.00
CA VAL A 79 0.53 -0.90 4.69
C VAL A 79 -0.94 -0.64 4.43
N VAL A 80 -1.31 0.61 4.13
CA VAL A 80 -2.66 0.98 3.74
C VAL A 80 -2.63 1.51 2.31
N GLU A 81 -3.46 0.92 1.49
CA GLU A 81 -3.64 1.28 0.10
C GLU A 81 -4.95 2.06 -0.05
N ILE A 82 -4.87 3.19 -0.73
CA ILE A 82 -5.99 4.10 -0.94
C ILE A 82 -6.48 3.91 -2.37
N CYS A 83 -7.65 3.32 -2.55
CA CYS A 83 -8.23 3.07 -3.86
C CYS A 83 -9.10 4.26 -4.33
N PRO A 84 -9.30 4.46 -5.64
CA PRO A 84 -10.16 5.53 -6.16
C PRO A 84 -11.64 5.32 -5.84
N THR A 85 -12.10 4.07 -5.82
CA THR A 85 -13.50 3.70 -5.55
C THR A 85 -13.58 2.52 -4.59
N GLU A 86 -14.74 2.36 -3.92
CA GLU A 86 -14.98 1.18 -3.09
C GLU A 86 -14.92 -0.13 -3.88
N GLU A 87 -15.40 -0.13 -5.13
CA GLU A 87 -15.32 -1.31 -6.00
C GLU A 87 -13.88 -1.74 -6.26
N SER A 88 -12.99 -0.77 -6.52
CA SER A 88 -11.56 -1.05 -6.67
C SER A 88 -10.92 -1.55 -5.37
N ALA A 89 -11.35 -1.04 -4.21
CA ALA A 89 -10.91 -1.55 -2.91
C ALA A 89 -11.37 -3.01 -2.67
N ILE A 90 -12.57 -3.38 -3.10
CA ILE A 90 -13.06 -4.76 -3.02
C ILE A 90 -12.23 -5.70 -3.91
N GLN A 91 -11.97 -5.30 -5.15
CA GLN A 91 -11.12 -6.07 -6.06
C GLN A 91 -9.71 -6.22 -5.49
N ARG A 92 -9.19 -5.14 -4.91
CA ARG A 92 -7.86 -5.15 -4.30
C ARG A 92 -7.78 -6.05 -3.08
N LEU A 93 -8.76 -5.99 -2.19
CA LEU A 93 -8.83 -6.89 -1.04
C LEU A 93 -8.78 -8.36 -1.50
N ARG A 94 -9.57 -8.75 -2.52
CA ARG A 94 -9.53 -10.12 -3.07
C ARG A 94 -8.15 -10.52 -3.58
N ALA A 95 -7.48 -9.62 -4.30
CA ALA A 95 -6.15 -9.88 -4.83
C ALA A 95 -5.10 -10.06 -3.72
N VAL A 96 -5.23 -9.30 -2.62
CA VAL A 96 -4.25 -9.27 -1.55
C VAL A 96 -4.50 -10.36 -0.50
N SER A 97 -5.76 -10.74 -0.25
CA SER A 97 -6.10 -11.87 0.63
C SER A 97 -5.61 -13.23 0.11
N ALA A 98 -5.22 -13.32 -1.17
CA ALA A 98 -4.56 -14.49 -1.73
C ALA A 98 -3.05 -14.58 -1.41
N ILE A 99 -2.47 -13.55 -0.76
CA ILE A 99 -1.04 -13.50 -0.44
C ILE A 99 -0.81 -14.18 0.93
N PRO A 100 -0.02 -15.27 0.99
CA PRO A 100 0.11 -16.08 2.20
C PRO A 100 0.81 -15.38 3.39
N ASN A 101 1.55 -14.30 3.14
CA ASN A 101 2.32 -13.59 4.16
C ASN A 101 1.54 -12.45 4.85
N LEU A 102 0.26 -12.28 4.51
CA LEU A 102 -0.61 -11.25 5.07
C LEU A 102 -1.71 -11.91 5.88
N THR A 103 -1.74 -11.64 7.18
CA THR A 103 -2.61 -12.36 8.13
C THR A 103 -3.88 -11.60 8.47
N HIS A 104 -3.90 -10.28 8.30
CA HIS A 104 -5.04 -9.44 8.68
C HIS A 104 -5.38 -8.37 7.64
N THR A 105 -5.63 -8.79 6.40
CA THR A 105 -6.14 -7.87 5.37
C THR A 105 -7.56 -7.42 5.72
N ASN A 106 -7.81 -6.11 5.73
CA ASN A 106 -9.14 -5.55 6.00
C ASN A 106 -9.44 -4.36 5.09
N ARG A 107 -10.72 -4.02 4.93
CA ARG A 107 -11.18 -2.87 4.14
C ARG A 107 -12.02 -1.94 5.00
N ASN A 108 -11.88 -0.64 4.75
CA ASN A 108 -12.78 0.39 5.26
C ASN A 108 -13.05 1.43 4.15
N GLY A 109 -14.25 1.39 3.56
CA GLY A 109 -14.58 2.19 2.38
C GLY A 109 -13.62 1.91 1.22
N ARG A 110 -12.86 2.95 0.82
CA ARG A 110 -11.84 2.88 -0.23
C ARG A 110 -10.45 2.46 0.26
N LEU A 111 -10.27 2.29 1.56
CA LEU A 111 -8.98 1.95 2.18
C LEU A 111 -8.86 0.44 2.31
N VAL A 112 -7.71 -0.10 1.93
CA VAL A 112 -7.37 -1.52 2.11
C VAL A 112 -6.11 -1.59 2.98
N MET A 113 -6.25 -2.14 4.18
CA MET A 113 -5.15 -2.34 5.10
C MET A 113 -4.59 -3.75 4.94
N ASN A 114 -3.26 -3.82 4.87
CA ASN A 114 -2.47 -5.04 4.83
C ASN A 114 -1.55 -5.06 6.03
N LEU A 115 -1.82 -6.01 6.93
CA LEU A 115 -0.95 -6.26 8.07
C LEU A 115 -0.01 -7.43 7.72
N PRO A 116 1.32 -7.23 7.79
CA PRO A 116 2.26 -8.33 7.64
C PRO A 116 2.14 -9.29 8.82
N MET A 117 2.58 -10.53 8.62
CA MET A 117 2.72 -11.48 9.72
C MET A 117 3.73 -10.95 10.75
N TRP A 118 3.24 -10.58 11.93
CA TRP A 118 4.06 -10.33 13.11
C TRP A 118 4.20 -11.64 13.91
N GLY A 119 5.25 -11.75 14.72
CA GLY A 119 5.46 -12.93 15.57
C GLY A 119 4.32 -13.17 16.56
N ASP A 120 4.34 -14.34 17.21
CA ASP A 120 3.22 -14.87 18.02
C ASP A 120 2.74 -13.90 19.12
N ASP A 121 3.63 -13.07 19.67
CA ASP A 121 3.31 -12.10 20.74
C ASP A 121 2.55 -10.85 20.25
N ALA A 122 2.37 -10.68 18.93
CA ALA A 122 1.81 -9.48 18.33
C ALA A 122 0.30 -9.57 18.04
N GLY A 123 -0.35 -10.71 18.30
CA GLY A 123 -1.75 -10.94 17.97
C GLY A 123 -2.73 -9.94 18.60
N ALA A 124 -2.46 -9.50 19.84
CA ALA A 124 -3.27 -8.49 20.52
C ALA A 124 -3.18 -7.12 19.82
N MET A 125 -1.98 -6.72 19.40
CA MET A 125 -1.79 -5.46 18.66
C MET A 125 -2.38 -5.54 17.26
N ALA A 126 -2.20 -6.64 16.54
CA ALA A 126 -2.81 -6.87 15.23
C ALA A 126 -4.33 -6.72 15.29
N THR A 127 -4.95 -7.29 16.32
CA THR A 127 -6.40 -7.17 16.57
C THR A 127 -6.79 -5.72 16.88
N ARG A 128 -6.03 -5.03 17.74
CA ARG A 128 -6.29 -3.63 18.09
C ARG A 128 -6.19 -2.71 16.87
N VAL A 129 -5.13 -2.86 16.07
CA VAL A 129 -4.93 -2.14 14.81
C VAL A 129 -6.11 -2.38 13.87
N LYS A 130 -6.53 -3.64 13.68
CA LYS A 130 -7.67 -3.98 12.84
C LYS A 130 -8.96 -3.31 13.31
N ASN A 131 -9.21 -3.27 14.62
CA ASN A 131 -10.40 -2.67 15.20
C ASN A 131 -10.39 -1.14 15.03
N VAL A 132 -9.27 -0.48 15.29
CA VAL A 132 -9.11 0.96 15.11
C VAL A 132 -9.22 1.35 13.63
N PHE A 133 -8.63 0.54 12.74
CA PHE A 133 -8.79 0.74 11.30
C PHE A 133 -10.23 0.61 10.85
N ALA A 134 -10.99 -0.36 11.39
CA ALA A 134 -12.40 -0.56 11.05
C ALA A 134 -13.32 0.54 11.61
N SER A 135 -12.95 1.19 12.72
CA SER A 135 -13.73 2.28 13.31
C SER A 135 -13.47 3.65 12.65
N PHE A 136 -12.38 3.76 11.87
CA PHE A 136 -12.05 4.98 11.16
C PHE A 136 -13.20 5.41 10.23
N LYS A 137 -13.55 6.68 10.24
CA LYS A 137 -14.49 7.27 9.27
C LYS A 137 -13.71 8.30 8.48
N SER A 138 -13.43 8.02 7.21
CA SER A 138 -12.84 9.04 6.34
C SER A 138 -13.85 10.18 6.21
N ALA A 139 -13.42 11.42 6.45
CA ALA A 139 -14.18 12.58 5.99
C ALA A 139 -14.25 12.47 4.46
N GLY A 140 -15.44 12.15 3.94
CA GLY A 140 -15.71 12.13 2.50
C GLY A 140 -15.66 13.52 1.91
#